data_AF-A0A519HH37-F1
#
_entry.id   AF-A0A519HH37-F1
#
_cell.length_a   1.000
_cell.length_b   1.000
_cell.length_c   1.000
_cell.angle_alpha   90.00
_cell.angle_beta   90.00
_cell.angle_gamma   90.00
#
_symmetry.space_group_name_H-M   'P 1'
#
loop_
_entity.id
_entity.type
_entity.pdbx_description
1 polymer ?
#
loop_
_entity_poly.entity_id
_entity_poly.type
_entity_poly.pdbx_seq_one_letter_code
_entity_poly.pdbx_strand_id
1 'polypeptide(L)'
;MTRVILIGLALATCLGFGYAVVHSYNKAQAEAHQQKTRADQAEAAWQVEHDARYEERATVERLEGVMNAAHTKSQRLAAATRDADRAAVGLRDHVSRLAAQCGASQVAGAASSSQAASSPGDLLADMHRRTDEAAGELALYADQLRISGEACERGYGALTPP
;
A
#
# COMPACT_ATOMS: atom_id res chain seq x y z
N MET A 1 -25.74 -71.89 -56.35
CA MET A 1 -26.19 -70.70 -55.59
C MET A 1 -25.56 -70.63 -54.20
N THR A 2 -25.51 -71.73 -53.44
CA THR A 2 -24.91 -71.80 -52.07
C THR A 2 -23.44 -71.36 -51.97
N ARG A 3 -22.59 -71.73 -52.95
CA ARG A 3 -21.17 -71.32 -52.97
C ARG A 3 -20.98 -69.81 -53.13
N VAL A 4 -21.81 -69.15 -53.93
CA VAL A 4 -21.75 -67.69 -54.13
C VAL A 4 -22.18 -66.94 -52.87
N ILE A 5 -23.18 -67.46 -52.17
CA ILE A 5 -23.66 -66.89 -50.89
C ILE A 5 -22.56 -67.01 -49.82
N LEU A 6 -21.88 -68.15 -49.71
CA LEU A 6 -20.79 -68.34 -48.74
C LEU A 6 -19.59 -67.42 -49.02
N ILE A 7 -19.21 -67.24 -50.29
CA ILE A 7 -18.13 -66.31 -50.67
C ILE A 7 -18.53 -64.86 -50.35
N GLY A 8 -19.77 -64.47 -50.64
CA GLY A 8 -20.27 -63.13 -50.30
C GLY A 8 -20.27 -62.85 -48.80
N LEU A 9 -20.65 -63.85 -47.98
CA LEU A 9 -20.68 -63.73 -46.52
C LEU A 9 -19.26 -63.64 -45.93
N ALA A 10 -18.32 -64.42 -46.47
CA ALA A 10 -16.91 -64.36 -46.07
C ALA A 10 -16.25 -63.02 -46.43
N LEU A 11 -16.57 -62.44 -47.59
CA LEU A 11 -16.09 -61.11 -47.95
C LEU A 11 -16.69 -60.02 -47.06
N ALA A 12 -17.98 -60.12 -46.74
CA ALA A 12 -18.65 -59.17 -45.85
C ALA A 12 -18.06 -59.19 -44.42
N THR A 13 -17.73 -60.37 -43.88
CA THR A 13 -17.08 -60.46 -42.55
C THR A 13 -15.65 -59.95 -42.56
N CYS A 14 -14.86 -60.24 -43.61
CA CYS A 14 -13.51 -59.69 -43.75
C CYS A 14 -13.52 -58.15 -43.86
N LEU A 15 -14.42 -57.58 -44.65
CA LEU A 15 -14.56 -56.14 -44.79
C LEU A 15 -15.05 -55.48 -43.50
N GLY A 16 -16.03 -56.08 -42.81
CA GLY A 16 -16.53 -55.61 -41.53
C GLY A 16 -15.46 -55.62 -40.43
N PHE A 17 -14.66 -56.69 -40.36
CA PHE A 17 -13.55 -56.80 -39.42
C PHE A 17 -12.45 -55.76 -39.72
N GLY A 18 -12.05 -55.61 -40.99
CA GLY A 18 -11.07 -54.60 -41.40
C GLY A 18 -11.53 -53.17 -41.07
N TYR A 19 -12.81 -52.86 -41.32
CA TYR A 19 -13.41 -51.58 -40.96
C TYR A 19 -13.39 -51.34 -39.44
N ALA A 20 -13.75 -52.35 -38.64
CA ALA A 20 -13.75 -52.23 -37.17
C ALA A 20 -12.36 -51.94 -36.60
N VAL A 21 -11.32 -52.57 -37.14
CA VAL A 21 -9.91 -52.34 -36.72
C VAL A 21 -9.45 -50.93 -37.10
N VAL A 22 -9.72 -50.47 -38.32
CA VAL A 22 -9.35 -49.12 -38.75
C VAL A 22 -10.12 -48.07 -37.95
N HIS A 23 -11.41 -48.29 -37.71
CA HIS A 23 -12.25 -47.37 -36.95
C HIS A 23 -11.80 -47.25 -35.49
N SER A 24 -11.46 -48.35 -34.82
CA SER A 24 -10.97 -48.33 -33.45
C SER A 24 -9.61 -47.64 -33.32
N TYR A 25 -8.71 -47.86 -34.28
CA TYR A 25 -7.42 -47.17 -34.35
C TYR A 25 -7.58 -45.65 -34.53
N ASN A 26 -8.41 -45.24 -35.50
CA ASN A 26 -8.69 -43.82 -35.74
C ASN A 26 -9.33 -43.14 -34.52
N LYS A 27 -10.24 -43.85 -33.83
CA LYS A 27 -10.85 -43.36 -32.59
C LYS A 27 -9.81 -43.19 -31.48
N ALA A 28 -8.96 -44.20 -31.26
CA ALA A 28 -7.89 -44.14 -30.25
C ALA A 28 -6.91 -43.00 -30.54
N GLN A 29 -6.54 -42.80 -31.80
CA GLN A 29 -5.72 -41.65 -32.20
C GLN A 29 -6.43 -40.31 -31.94
N ALA A 30 -7.71 -40.19 -32.31
CA ALA A 30 -8.48 -38.97 -32.08
C ALA A 30 -8.60 -38.64 -30.58
N GLU A 31 -8.84 -39.64 -29.73
CA GLU A 31 -8.87 -39.49 -28.28
C GLU A 31 -7.50 -39.09 -27.72
N ALA A 32 -6.41 -39.71 -28.18
CA ALA A 32 -5.05 -39.36 -27.78
C ALA A 32 -4.70 -37.90 -28.18
N HIS A 33 -5.04 -37.50 -29.41
CA HIS A 33 -4.88 -36.11 -29.85
C HIS A 33 -5.71 -35.14 -29.01
N GLN A 34 -6.95 -35.51 -28.68
CA GLN A 34 -7.81 -34.69 -27.83
C GLN A 34 -7.26 -34.55 -26.40
N GLN A 35 -6.77 -35.64 -25.80
CA GLN A 35 -6.15 -35.61 -24.48
C GLN A 35 -4.90 -34.74 -24.47
N LYS A 36 -4.03 -34.89 -25.47
CA LYS A 36 -2.84 -34.05 -25.62
C LYS A 36 -3.21 -32.58 -25.74
N THR A 37 -4.18 -32.26 -26.61
CA THR A 37 -4.65 -30.87 -26.78
C THR A 37 -5.21 -30.29 -25.48
N ARG A 38 -5.97 -31.08 -24.70
CA ARG A 38 -6.49 -30.64 -23.39
C ARG A 38 -5.37 -30.42 -22.37
N ALA A 39 -4.35 -31.27 -22.37
CA ALA A 39 -3.19 -31.11 -21.50
C ALA A 39 -2.40 -29.85 -21.85
N ASP A 40 -2.11 -29.65 -23.15
CA ASP A 40 -1.41 -28.46 -23.65
C ASP A 40 -2.20 -27.18 -23.31
N GLN A 41 -3.53 -27.21 -23.45
CA GLN A 41 -4.40 -26.09 -23.06
C GLN A 41 -4.41 -25.83 -21.55
N ALA A 42 -4.45 -26.88 -20.73
CA ALA A 42 -4.43 -26.75 -19.27
C ALA A 42 -3.08 -26.21 -18.78
N GLU A 43 -1.97 -26.65 -19.38
CA GLU A 43 -0.63 -26.15 -19.08
C GLU A 43 -0.49 -24.68 -19.50
N ALA A 44 -0.93 -24.31 -20.70
CA ALA A 44 -0.94 -22.92 -21.15
C ALA A 44 -1.79 -22.02 -20.22
N ALA A 45 -2.98 -22.50 -19.82
CA ALA A 45 -3.83 -21.77 -18.87
C ALA A 45 -3.15 -21.60 -17.50
N TRP A 46 -2.51 -22.66 -17.00
CA TRP A 46 -1.78 -22.60 -15.73
C TRP A 46 -0.60 -21.64 -15.79
N GLN A 47 0.18 -21.64 -16.87
CA GLN A 47 1.31 -20.72 -17.05
C GLN A 47 0.85 -19.26 -17.03
N VAL A 48 -0.21 -18.92 -17.77
CA VAL A 48 -0.76 -17.56 -17.79
C VAL A 48 -1.24 -17.12 -16.40
N GLU A 49 -1.93 -17.99 -15.66
CA GLU A 49 -2.35 -17.68 -14.29
C GLU A 49 -1.16 -17.54 -13.34
N HIS A 50 -0.16 -18.41 -13.48
CA HIS A 50 1.04 -18.40 -12.65
C HIS A 50 1.82 -17.10 -12.81
N ASP A 51 2.08 -16.70 -14.06
CA ASP A 51 2.82 -15.48 -14.38
C ASP A 51 2.07 -14.24 -13.87
N ALA A 52 0.74 -14.17 -14.09
CA ALA A 52 -0.09 -13.09 -13.59
C ALA A 52 -0.06 -13.00 -12.05
N ARG A 53 -0.13 -14.14 -11.33
CA ARG A 53 -0.04 -14.17 -9.87
C ARG A 53 1.36 -13.80 -9.36
N TYR A 54 2.40 -14.13 -10.11
CA TYR A 54 3.77 -13.76 -9.75
C TYR A 54 3.95 -12.23 -9.79
N GLU A 55 3.50 -11.60 -10.88
CA GLU A 55 3.53 -10.13 -11.03
C GLU A 55 2.65 -9.42 -9.99
N GLU A 56 1.47 -9.98 -9.70
CA GLU A 56 0.58 -9.47 -8.65
C GLU A 56 1.29 -9.47 -7.30
N ARG A 57 1.90 -10.60 -6.91
CA ARG A 57 2.64 -10.71 -5.64
C ARG A 57 3.80 -9.73 -5.56
N ALA A 58 4.58 -9.60 -6.63
CA ALA A 58 5.67 -8.64 -6.69
C ALA A 58 5.18 -7.19 -6.55
N THR A 59 3.97 -6.89 -7.02
CA THR A 59 3.35 -5.57 -6.88
C THR A 59 2.84 -5.31 -5.47
N VAL A 60 2.17 -6.31 -4.88
CA VAL A 60 1.70 -6.25 -3.49
C VAL A 60 2.88 -6.07 -2.53
N GLU A 61 3.95 -6.84 -2.67
CA GLU A 61 5.14 -6.73 -1.82
C GLU A 61 5.78 -5.34 -1.88
N ARG A 62 5.86 -4.74 -3.07
CA ARG A 62 6.36 -3.37 -3.24
C ARG A 62 5.46 -2.35 -2.54
N LEU A 63 4.14 -2.47 -2.69
CA LEU A 63 3.18 -1.58 -2.01
C LEU A 63 3.24 -1.73 -0.49
N GLU A 64 3.32 -2.96 0.02
CA GLU A 64 3.50 -3.22 1.46
C GLU A 64 4.77 -2.55 1.99
N GLY A 65 5.88 -2.62 1.24
CA GLY A 65 7.10 -1.89 1.57
C GLY A 65 6.89 -0.37 1.70
N VAL A 66 6.13 0.22 0.77
CA VAL A 66 5.78 1.66 0.82
C VAL A 66 4.94 1.99 2.06
N MET A 67 3.93 1.18 2.35
CA MET A 67 3.05 1.40 3.51
C MET A 67 3.79 1.23 4.83
N ASN A 68 4.64 0.21 4.95
CA ASN A 68 5.46 -0.02 6.13
C ASN A 68 6.45 1.13 6.38
N ALA A 69 7.06 1.67 5.31
CA ALA A 69 7.93 2.83 5.41
C ALA A 69 7.18 4.09 5.86
N ALA A 70 5.97 4.32 5.33
CA ALA A 70 5.11 5.43 5.75
C ALA A 70 4.69 5.28 7.21
N HIS A 71 4.26 4.08 7.63
CA HIS A 71 3.90 3.80 9.02
C HIS A 71 5.06 4.06 9.99
N THR A 72 6.26 3.58 9.64
CA THR A 72 7.48 3.82 10.42
C THR A 72 7.78 5.32 10.56
N LYS A 73 7.63 6.10 9.48
CA LYS A 73 7.81 7.56 9.51
C LYS A 73 6.77 8.23 10.42
N SER A 74 5.50 7.82 10.36
CA SER A 74 4.45 8.35 11.23
C SER A 74 4.69 8.06 12.70
N GLN A 75 5.18 6.85 13.04
CA GLN A 75 5.56 6.52 14.42
C GLN A 75 6.71 7.39 14.93
N ARG A 76 7.72 7.62 14.09
CA ARG A 76 8.85 8.52 14.41
C ARG A 76 8.40 9.96 14.58
N LEU A 77 7.49 10.44 13.71
CA LEU A 77 6.89 11.76 13.84
C LEU A 77 6.16 11.88 15.19
N ALA A 78 5.33 10.90 15.55
CA ALA A 78 4.62 10.93 16.82
C ALA A 78 5.57 10.96 18.04
N ALA A 79 6.71 10.27 17.98
CA ALA A 79 7.75 10.36 19.00
C ALA A 79 8.40 11.76 19.04
N ALA A 80 8.79 12.29 17.88
CA ALA A 80 9.39 13.61 17.77
C ALA A 80 8.44 14.72 18.24
N THR A 81 7.14 14.63 17.94
CA THR A 81 6.11 15.56 18.43
C THR A 81 6.05 15.55 19.95
N ARG A 82 6.04 14.37 20.60
CA ARG A 82 6.06 14.30 22.07
C ARG A 82 7.33 14.91 22.67
N ASP A 83 8.47 14.76 22.02
CA ASP A 83 9.73 15.37 22.46
C ASP A 83 9.68 16.91 22.30
N ALA A 84 9.16 17.39 21.17
CA ALA A 84 8.95 18.81 20.90
C ALA A 84 7.95 19.44 21.90
N ASP A 85 6.85 18.76 22.20
CA ASP A 85 5.85 19.22 23.18
C ASP A 85 6.46 19.41 24.58
N ARG A 86 7.31 18.48 25.00
CA ARG A 86 8.04 18.60 26.28
C ARG A 86 8.98 19.79 26.29
N ALA A 87 9.71 20.02 25.19
CA ALA A 87 10.58 21.18 25.05
C ALA A 87 9.77 22.50 25.03
N ALA A 88 8.64 22.52 24.33
CA ALA A 88 7.74 23.68 24.24
C ALA A 88 7.16 24.05 25.61
N VAL A 89 6.71 23.08 26.41
CA VAL A 89 6.27 23.32 27.80
C VAL A 89 7.40 23.95 28.63
N GLY A 90 8.60 23.38 28.60
CA GLY A 90 9.74 23.91 29.33
C GLY A 90 10.12 25.34 28.91
N LEU A 91 10.03 25.64 27.62
CA LEU A 91 10.27 26.98 27.09
C LEU A 91 9.18 27.97 27.53
N ARG A 92 7.90 27.60 27.47
CA ARG A 92 6.77 28.42 27.93
C ARG A 92 6.88 28.73 29.42
N ASP A 93 7.28 27.77 30.23
CA ASP A 93 7.53 27.99 31.67
C ASP A 93 8.69 28.98 31.89
N HIS A 94 9.77 28.87 31.11
CA HIS A 94 10.89 29.79 31.19
C HIS A 94 10.50 31.22 30.77
N VAL A 95 9.75 31.37 29.68
CA VAL A 95 9.23 32.66 29.21
C VAL A 95 8.30 33.27 30.25
N SER A 96 7.43 32.47 30.87
CA SER A 96 6.51 32.93 31.92
C SER A 96 7.26 33.44 33.16
N ARG A 97 8.34 32.74 33.58
CA ARG A 97 9.19 33.20 34.68
C ARG A 97 9.91 34.51 34.35
N LEU A 98 10.39 34.66 33.11
CA LEU A 98 11.05 35.89 32.66
C LEU A 98 10.06 37.06 32.60
N ALA A 99 8.86 36.84 32.08
CA ALA A 99 7.78 37.82 32.05
C ALA A 99 7.44 38.35 33.45
N ALA A 100 7.29 37.46 34.43
CA ALA A 100 7.03 37.84 35.82
C ALA A 100 8.15 38.69 36.45
N GLN A 101 9.42 38.40 36.13
CA GLN A 101 10.57 39.18 36.60
C GLN A 101 10.57 40.60 35.99
N CYS A 102 10.24 40.74 34.71
CA CYS A 102 10.10 42.03 34.04
C CYS A 102 8.93 42.87 34.58
N GLY A 103 7.85 42.24 35.04
CA GLY A 103 6.75 42.93 35.71
C GLY A 103 7.13 43.47 37.09
N ALA A 104 7.90 42.71 37.87
CA ALA A 104 8.31 43.08 39.22
C ALA A 104 9.28 44.27 39.28
N SER A 105 10.14 44.45 38.27
CA SER A 105 11.13 45.55 38.24
C SER A 105 10.51 46.93 37.97
N GLN A 106 9.31 46.98 37.38
CA GLN A 106 8.62 48.24 37.05
C GLN A 106 7.86 48.86 38.23
N VAL A 107 7.68 48.12 39.34
CA VAL A 107 6.93 48.58 40.52
C VAL A 107 7.77 49.50 41.42
N ALA A 108 9.08 49.63 41.20
CA ALA A 108 9.96 50.46 42.03
C ALA A 108 9.92 51.98 41.71
N GLY A 109 9.24 52.42 40.65
CA GLY A 109 9.43 53.78 40.11
C GLY A 109 8.21 54.67 39.85
N ALA A 110 6.97 54.16 39.77
CA ALA A 110 5.83 55.02 39.46
C ALA A 110 4.52 54.49 40.02
N ALA A 111 4.06 55.09 41.12
CA ALA A 111 2.65 55.04 41.49
C ALA A 111 1.90 56.07 40.64
N SER A 112 1.08 55.64 39.66
CA SER A 112 -0.09 56.42 39.21
C SER A 112 -1.04 55.66 38.28
N SER A 113 -2.27 55.49 38.76
CA SER A 113 -3.54 55.68 38.04
C SER A 113 -3.80 54.95 36.72
N SER A 114 -4.10 53.66 36.80
CA SER A 114 -5.21 52.95 36.11
C SER A 114 -4.96 51.46 36.33
N GLN A 115 -6.00 50.62 36.38
CA GLN A 115 -5.81 49.16 36.29
C GLN A 115 -5.09 48.88 34.98
N ALA A 116 -3.77 48.74 35.03
CA ALA A 116 -2.98 48.57 33.83
C ALA A 116 -3.44 47.30 33.13
N ALA A 117 -3.65 47.41 31.81
CA ALA A 117 -3.66 46.26 30.91
C ALA A 117 -2.48 45.32 31.26
N SER A 118 -2.64 44.03 30.95
CA SER A 118 -1.61 42.98 31.13
C SER A 118 -0.20 43.54 30.95
N SER A 119 0.72 43.22 31.88
CA SER A 119 2.07 43.78 31.81
C SER A 119 2.72 43.45 30.46
N PRO A 120 3.64 44.26 29.93
CA PRO A 120 4.31 43.96 28.67
C PRO A 120 4.95 42.55 28.63
N GLY A 121 5.38 42.04 29.79
CA GLY A 121 5.86 40.67 29.94
C GLY A 121 4.75 39.63 29.76
N ASP A 122 3.57 39.85 30.34
CA ASP A 122 2.42 38.95 30.21
C ASP A 122 1.92 38.90 28.76
N LEU A 123 1.91 40.03 28.06
CA LEU A 123 1.57 40.08 26.63
C LEU A 123 2.57 39.27 25.78
N LEU A 124 3.87 39.40 26.06
CA LEU A 124 4.89 38.60 25.38
C LEU A 124 4.70 37.11 25.64
N ALA A 125 4.43 36.71 26.89
CA ALA A 125 4.18 35.32 27.24
C ALA A 125 2.95 34.75 26.51
N ASP A 126 1.85 35.50 26.45
CA ASP A 126 0.64 35.08 25.71
C ASP A 126 0.88 34.98 24.20
N MET A 127 1.51 35.99 23.59
CA MET A 127 1.82 35.99 22.15
C MET A 127 2.77 34.86 21.78
N HIS A 128 3.80 34.63 22.60
CA HIS A 128 4.74 33.51 22.41
C HIS A 128 4.01 32.18 22.49
N ARG A 129 3.19 31.96 23.52
CA ARG A 129 2.40 30.73 23.68
C ARG A 129 1.51 30.46 22.46
N ARG A 130 0.72 31.44 22.02
CA ARG A 130 -0.19 31.29 20.87
C ARG A 130 0.55 31.02 19.57
N THR A 131 1.70 31.65 19.38
CA THR A 131 2.51 31.48 18.16
C THR A 131 3.22 30.14 18.14
N ASP A 132 3.74 29.70 19.28
CA ASP A 132 4.35 28.38 19.46
C ASP A 132 3.32 27.26 19.26
N GLU A 133 2.13 27.37 19.85
CA GLU A 133 1.02 26.44 19.63
C GLU A 133 0.64 26.35 18.14
N ALA A 134 0.41 27.49 17.47
CA ALA A 134 0.06 27.51 16.06
C ALA A 134 1.18 26.98 15.16
N ALA A 135 2.45 27.27 15.48
CA ALA A 135 3.59 26.75 14.75
C ALA A 135 3.71 25.22 14.89
N GLY A 136 3.45 24.69 16.09
CA GLY A 136 3.43 23.25 16.36
C GLY A 136 2.34 22.53 15.58
N GLU A 137 1.13 23.07 15.55
CA GLU A 137 0.02 22.51 14.76
C GLU A 137 0.34 22.49 13.26
N LEU A 138 0.90 23.59 12.74
CA LEU A 138 1.27 23.68 11.33
C LEU A 138 2.40 22.73 10.97
N ALA A 139 3.41 22.59 11.83
CA ALA A 139 4.51 21.66 11.63
C ALA A 139 4.02 20.21 11.59
N LEU A 140 3.17 19.82 12.55
CA LEU A 140 2.58 18.48 12.60
C LEU A 140 1.76 18.18 11.33
N TYR A 141 0.93 19.14 10.89
CA TYR A 141 0.17 19.01 9.65
C TYR A 141 1.07 18.86 8.42
N ALA A 142 2.10 19.70 8.29
CA ALA A 142 3.02 19.66 7.16
C ALA A 142 3.80 18.34 7.11
N ASP A 143 4.24 17.81 8.25
CA ASP A 143 4.94 16.53 8.31
C ASP A 143 4.03 15.35 7.96
N GLN A 144 2.77 15.37 8.41
CA GLN A 144 1.79 14.36 8.01
C GLN A 144 1.54 14.40 6.50
N LEU A 145 1.31 15.58 5.93
CA LEU A 145 1.15 15.74 4.49
C LEU A 145 2.36 15.23 3.72
N ARG A 146 3.57 15.54 4.18
CA ARG A 146 4.80 15.07 3.54
C ARG A 146 4.90 13.55 3.57
N ILE A 147 4.63 12.91 4.70
CA ILE A 147 4.67 11.44 4.81
C ILE A 147 3.65 10.80 3.87
N SER A 148 2.42 11.32 3.84
CA SER A 148 1.36 10.85 2.94
C SER A 148 1.70 11.07 1.48
N GLY A 149 2.16 12.27 1.11
CA GLY A 149 2.53 12.61 -0.27
C GLY A 149 3.66 11.74 -0.79
N GLU A 150 4.74 11.59 -0.02
CA GLU A 150 5.82 10.69 -0.38
C GLU A 150 5.38 9.22 -0.49
N ALA A 151 4.41 8.78 0.32
CA ALA A 151 3.84 7.44 0.21
C ALA A 151 3.02 7.28 -1.07
N CYS A 152 2.24 8.30 -1.46
CA CYS A 152 1.52 8.32 -2.73
C CYS A 152 2.47 8.25 -3.93
N GLU A 153 3.52 9.07 -3.95
CA GLU A 153 4.51 9.08 -5.04
C GLU A 153 5.22 7.74 -5.18
N ARG A 154 5.71 7.17 -4.06
CA ARG A 154 6.35 5.85 -4.06
C ARG A 154 5.38 4.74 -4.42
N GLY A 155 4.13 4.82 -3.96
CA GLY A 155 3.08 3.87 -4.30
C GLY A 155 2.77 3.89 -5.80
N TYR A 156 2.71 5.07 -6.41
CA TYR A 156 2.57 5.21 -7.86
C TYR A 156 3.74 4.59 -8.61
N GLY A 157 4.98 4.85 -8.17
CA GLY A 157 6.17 4.20 -8.75
C GLY A 157 6.18 2.68 -8.59
N ALA A 158 5.58 2.14 -7.53
CA ALA A 158 5.38 0.70 -7.37
C ALA A 158 4.34 0.13 -8.36
N LEU A 159 3.37 0.93 -8.81
CA LEU A 159 2.39 0.49 -9.81
C LEU A 159 2.88 0.70 -11.26
N THR A 160 3.85 1.59 -11.45
CA THR A 160 4.39 1.97 -12.77
C THR A 160 5.91 1.70 -12.82
N PRO A 161 6.32 0.41 -12.90
CA PRO A 161 7.73 0.10 -13.10
C PRO A 161 8.24 0.72 -14.41
N PRO A 162 9.51 1.18 -14.46
CA PRO A 162 10.10 1.82 -15.64
C PRO A 162 10.23 0.88 -16.84
#